data_AF-A0A960AYR0-F1
#
_entry.id   AF-A0A960AYR0-F1
#
_cell.length_a   1.000
_cell.length_b   1.000
_cell.length_c   1.000
_cell.angle_alpha   90.00
_cell.angle_beta   90.00
_cell.angle_gamma   90.00
#
_symmetry.space_group_name_H-M   'P 1'
#
loop_
_entity.id
_entity.type
_entity.pdbx_description
1 polymer ?
#
loop_
_entity_poly.entity_id
_entity_poly.type
_entity_poly.pdbx_seq_one_letter_code
_entity_poly.pdbx_strand_id
1 'polypeptide(L)'
;MSLRIKEAERAELHKTIWRIANDLRGSVDGWDFKSYVLGMLFYRFISENLTAYLNEAERQAGNPDFDYRHLANAEAEFGREETVKEKGFYILPQDLFANVRAKARHDPNLNETLSRAFRNIEASAIGAESEDDIKGLFDDLDVNNSKLGPTVAKRNEKLVKLLDAIGDLSFGNGGFTENTIDAFGDAYEYLMGMYASSAGKSGGEYYTPQEVSELLARITVVGKTEVNKVYDPACGSGSLLLKFAKVLPGGVRQGFFGQEINLTTYNLARINMFLH
;
A
#
# COMPACT_ATOMS: atom_id res chain seq x y z
N MET A 1 -12.22 19.01 0.22
CA MET A 1 -10.98 19.26 -0.54
C MET A 1 -11.33 19.67 -1.96
N SER A 2 -10.73 20.74 -2.52
CA SER A 2 -11.06 21.24 -3.88
C SER A 2 -10.67 20.21 -4.96
N LEU A 3 -11.53 19.97 -5.96
CA LEU A 3 -11.27 19.06 -7.11
C LEU A 3 -9.88 19.29 -7.74
N ARG A 4 -9.45 20.56 -7.83
CA ARG A 4 -8.15 20.94 -8.39
C ARG A 4 -6.93 20.44 -7.59
N ILE A 5 -7.08 20.24 -6.28
CA ILE A 5 -6.00 19.71 -5.42
C ILE A 5 -5.84 18.21 -5.69
N LYS A 6 -6.95 17.47 -5.75
CA LYS A 6 -6.93 16.03 -6.08
C LYS A 6 -6.34 15.75 -7.46
N GLU A 7 -6.71 16.54 -8.47
CA GLU A 7 -6.15 16.40 -9.82
C GLU A 7 -4.63 16.66 -9.86
N ALA A 8 -4.15 17.64 -9.09
CA ALA A 8 -2.72 17.95 -9.00
C ALA A 8 -1.93 16.84 -8.27
N GLU A 9 -2.46 16.32 -7.16
CA GLU A 9 -1.87 15.19 -6.42
C GLU A 9 -1.80 13.94 -7.30
N ARG A 10 -2.89 13.61 -8.01
CA ARG A 10 -2.94 12.51 -8.98
C ARG A 10 -1.91 12.68 -10.11
N ALA A 11 -1.79 13.89 -10.64
CA ALA A 11 -0.82 14.18 -11.70
C ALA A 11 0.63 14.03 -11.21
N GLU A 12 0.96 14.51 -10.01
CA GLU A 12 2.30 14.34 -9.41
C GLU A 12 2.60 12.89 -9.07
N LEU A 13 1.60 12.12 -8.60
CA LEU A 13 1.71 10.68 -8.42
C LEU A 13 2.04 9.97 -9.73
N HIS A 14 1.24 10.20 -10.79
CA HIS A 14 1.47 9.60 -12.11
C HIS A 14 2.85 9.95 -12.66
N LYS A 15 3.25 11.22 -12.58
CA LYS A 15 4.56 11.71 -13.01
C LYS A 15 5.70 11.04 -12.24
N THR A 16 5.54 10.86 -10.93
CA THR A 16 6.53 10.19 -10.09
C THR A 16 6.65 8.72 -10.45
N ILE A 17 5.53 8.01 -10.56
CA ILE A 17 5.50 6.60 -11.00
C ILE A 17 6.18 6.45 -12.36
N TRP A 18 5.85 7.33 -13.32
CA TRP A 18 6.45 7.30 -14.65
C TRP A 18 7.96 7.57 -14.63
N ARG A 19 8.42 8.52 -13.80
CA ARG A 19 9.86 8.79 -13.60
C ARG A 19 10.58 7.57 -13.07
N ILE A 20 10.06 6.94 -12.02
CA ILE A 20 10.64 5.70 -11.45
C ILE A 20 10.64 4.60 -12.51
N ALA A 21 9.55 4.46 -13.27
CA ALA A 21 9.42 3.45 -14.32
C ALA A 21 10.48 3.64 -15.42
N ASN A 22 10.82 4.88 -15.78
CA ASN A 22 11.92 5.16 -16.68
C ASN A 22 13.29 4.80 -16.08
N ASP A 23 13.51 5.11 -14.80
CA ASP A 23 14.78 4.84 -14.13
C ASP A 23 15.04 3.34 -13.93
N LEU A 24 13.99 2.54 -13.80
CA LEU A 24 14.05 1.08 -13.71
C LEU A 24 13.92 0.38 -15.08
N ARG A 25 13.61 1.13 -16.17
CA ARG A 25 13.37 0.60 -17.51
C ARG A 25 14.58 -0.15 -18.05
N GLY A 26 14.32 -1.28 -18.72
CA GLY A 26 15.35 -2.11 -19.37
C GLY A 26 16.01 -3.16 -18.47
N SER A 27 15.63 -3.23 -17.18
CA SER A 27 16.17 -4.21 -16.23
C SER A 27 15.10 -5.03 -15.51
N VAL A 28 13.94 -4.42 -15.27
CA VAL A 28 12.78 -5.03 -14.63
C VAL A 28 11.64 -5.02 -15.66
N ASP A 29 10.95 -6.15 -15.84
CA ASP A 29 9.74 -6.18 -16.68
C ASP A 29 8.66 -5.32 -16.02
N GLY A 30 7.76 -4.72 -16.81
CA GLY A 30 6.73 -3.84 -16.31
C GLY A 30 5.84 -4.48 -15.24
N TRP A 31 5.59 -5.79 -15.40
CA TRP A 31 4.84 -6.57 -14.42
C TRP A 31 5.53 -6.66 -13.06
N ASP A 32 6.84 -6.93 -13.03
CA ASP A 32 7.59 -7.00 -11.77
C ASP A 32 7.70 -5.62 -11.12
N PHE A 33 7.82 -4.56 -11.93
CA PHE A 33 7.90 -3.16 -11.44
C PHE A 33 6.67 -2.75 -10.63
N LYS A 34 5.48 -3.18 -11.07
CA LYS A 34 4.21 -2.93 -10.39
C LYS A 34 4.28 -3.35 -8.92
N SER A 35 4.78 -4.55 -8.63
CA SER A 35 4.90 -5.07 -7.27
C SER A 35 5.83 -4.22 -6.41
N TYR A 36 6.94 -3.71 -6.97
CA TYR A 36 7.84 -2.82 -6.24
C TYR A 36 7.20 -1.49 -5.86
N VAL A 37 6.50 -0.84 -6.80
CA VAL A 37 5.85 0.45 -6.53
C VAL A 37 4.72 0.30 -5.53
N LEU A 38 3.82 -0.66 -5.75
CA LEU A 38 2.68 -0.88 -4.86
C LEU A 38 3.11 -1.36 -3.48
N GLY A 39 4.07 -2.28 -3.41
CA GLY A 39 4.61 -2.77 -2.13
C GLY A 39 5.29 -1.65 -1.33
N MET A 40 6.06 -0.76 -1.97
CA MET A 40 6.68 0.38 -1.27
C MET A 40 5.68 1.46 -0.89
N LEU A 41 4.65 1.71 -1.70
CA LEU A 41 3.54 2.59 -1.33
C LEU A 41 2.78 2.06 -0.13
N PHE A 42 2.48 0.76 -0.13
CA PHE A 42 1.81 0.10 0.98
C PHE A 42 2.67 0.14 2.25
N TYR A 43 3.97 -0.18 2.14
CA TYR A 43 4.91 -0.06 3.26
C TYR A 43 4.96 1.36 3.84
N ARG A 44 5.04 2.38 2.98
CA ARG A 44 4.94 3.78 3.42
C ARG A 44 3.62 4.04 4.15
N PHE A 45 2.50 3.56 3.62
CA PHE A 45 1.19 3.74 4.22
C PHE A 45 1.08 3.17 5.62
N ILE A 46 1.37 1.89 5.78
CA ILE A 46 1.21 1.24 7.09
C ILE A 46 2.19 1.84 8.11
N SER A 47 3.39 2.25 7.67
CA SER A 47 4.37 2.91 8.52
C SER A 47 3.91 4.29 8.99
N GLU A 48 3.35 5.10 8.10
CA GLU A 48 2.86 6.44 8.47
C GLU A 48 1.55 6.35 9.27
N ASN A 49 0.65 5.42 8.94
CA ASN A 49 -0.59 5.18 9.69
C ASN A 49 -0.30 4.77 11.14
N LEU A 50 0.61 3.81 11.34
CA LEU A 50 1.00 3.36 12.68
C LEU A 50 1.66 4.50 13.47
N THR A 51 2.60 5.22 12.83
CA THR A 51 3.30 6.34 13.48
C THR A 51 2.33 7.44 13.89
N ALA A 52 1.39 7.80 13.02
CA ALA A 52 0.38 8.81 13.31
C ALA A 52 -0.54 8.38 14.46
N TYR A 53 -0.99 7.12 14.45
CA TYR A 53 -1.84 6.56 15.49
C TYR A 53 -1.15 6.58 16.87
N LEU A 54 0.08 6.07 16.96
CA LEU A 54 0.84 6.04 18.21
C LEU A 54 1.19 7.45 18.71
N ASN A 55 1.56 8.34 17.80
CA ASN A 55 1.84 9.73 18.14
C ASN A 55 0.61 10.45 18.68
N GLU A 56 -0.56 10.25 18.07
CA GLU A 56 -1.80 10.85 18.54
C GLU A 56 -2.18 10.32 19.93
N ALA A 57 -2.11 9.01 20.14
CA ALA A 57 -2.42 8.38 21.43
C ALA A 57 -1.52 8.92 22.56
N GLU A 58 -0.21 9.00 22.35
CA GLU A 58 0.76 9.52 23.33
C GLU A 58 0.58 11.02 23.60
N ARG A 59 0.28 11.80 22.57
CA ARG A 59 0.01 13.24 22.72
C ARG A 59 -1.26 13.49 23.52
N GLN A 60 -2.31 12.71 23.28
CA GLN A 60 -3.55 12.76 24.06
C GLN A 60 -3.32 12.31 25.53
N ALA A 61 -2.37 11.41 25.77
CA ALA A 61 -1.97 10.98 27.11
C ALA A 61 -1.08 12.00 27.85
N GLY A 62 -0.72 13.12 27.22
CA GLY A 62 0.02 14.22 27.86
C GLY A 62 1.48 14.37 27.43
N ASN A 63 1.92 13.67 26.39
CA ASN A 63 3.27 13.77 25.82
C ASN A 63 3.24 14.55 24.48
N PRO A 64 3.10 15.90 24.47
CA PRO A 64 2.82 16.68 23.26
C PRO A 64 3.91 16.60 22.18
N ASP A 65 5.17 16.41 22.59
CA ASP A 65 6.33 16.35 21.70
C ASP A 65 6.70 14.91 21.31
N PHE A 66 5.87 13.91 21.65
CA PHE A 66 6.16 12.52 21.34
C PHE A 66 6.23 12.26 19.83
N ASP A 67 7.25 11.50 19.46
CA ASP A 67 7.46 10.99 18.11
C ASP A 67 8.01 9.57 18.14
N TYR A 68 7.14 8.62 17.81
CA TYR A 68 7.41 7.20 17.75
C TYR A 68 8.64 6.86 16.90
N ARG A 69 8.97 7.68 15.88
CA ARG A 69 10.16 7.49 15.04
C ARG A 69 11.47 7.54 15.82
N HIS A 70 11.49 8.19 16.97
CA HIS A 70 12.67 8.42 17.79
C HIS A 70 12.74 7.51 19.02
N LEU A 71 11.70 6.71 19.26
CA LEU A 71 11.66 5.76 20.38
C LEU A 71 12.68 4.63 20.17
N ALA A 72 13.33 4.16 21.24
CA ALA A 72 14.18 2.99 21.14
C ALA A 72 13.33 1.73 20.90
N ASN A 73 13.80 0.79 20.10
CA ASN A 73 13.04 -0.44 19.82
C ASN A 73 12.65 -1.19 21.09
N ALA A 74 13.53 -1.26 22.09
CA ALA A 74 13.25 -1.93 23.36
C ALA A 74 12.10 -1.29 24.13
N GLU A 75 11.92 0.03 24.01
CA GLU A 75 10.80 0.75 24.60
C GLU A 75 9.54 0.60 23.74
N ALA A 76 9.68 0.59 22.41
CA ALA A 76 8.57 0.37 21.50
C ALA A 76 7.89 -1.00 21.72
N GLU A 77 8.65 -2.05 22.04
CA GLU A 77 8.09 -3.39 22.28
C GLU A 77 6.97 -3.42 23.33
N PHE A 78 6.96 -2.51 24.32
CA PHE A 78 5.89 -2.44 25.31
C PHE A 78 4.51 -2.12 24.71
N GLY A 79 4.47 -1.41 23.57
CA GLY A 79 3.24 -1.06 22.88
C GLY A 79 2.76 -2.12 21.88
N ARG A 80 3.53 -3.18 21.61
CA ARG A 80 3.25 -4.13 20.52
C ARG A 80 1.91 -4.83 20.71
N GLU A 81 1.67 -5.45 21.86
CA GLU A 81 0.50 -6.31 22.06
C GLU A 81 -0.80 -5.53 21.85
N GLU A 82 -0.91 -4.35 22.46
CA GLU A 82 -2.11 -3.51 22.33
C GLU A 82 -2.29 -2.98 20.91
N THR A 83 -1.19 -2.55 20.29
CA THR A 83 -1.27 -2.02 18.92
C THR A 83 -1.64 -3.11 17.92
N VAL A 84 -1.19 -4.35 18.09
CA VAL A 84 -1.61 -5.47 17.24
C VAL A 84 -3.10 -5.77 17.41
N LYS A 85 -3.65 -5.67 18.62
CA LYS A 85 -5.10 -5.85 18.84
C LYS A 85 -5.92 -4.76 18.13
N GLU A 86 -5.46 -3.52 18.16
CA GLU A 86 -6.17 -2.37 17.60
C GLU A 86 -5.97 -2.17 16.09
N LYS A 87 -4.77 -2.48 15.59
CA LYS A 87 -4.37 -2.22 14.19
C LYS A 87 -4.13 -3.47 13.35
N GLY A 88 -4.02 -4.64 13.99
CA GLY A 88 -3.74 -5.90 13.33
C GLY A 88 -2.26 -6.14 12.97
N PHE A 89 -1.37 -5.17 13.18
CA PHE A 89 0.06 -5.29 12.89
C PHE A 89 0.89 -4.33 13.76
N TYR A 90 2.22 -4.50 13.74
CA TYR A 90 3.16 -3.65 14.42
C TYR A 90 4.46 -3.45 13.63
N ILE A 91 5.02 -2.25 13.72
CA ILE A 91 6.28 -1.88 13.06
C ILE A 91 7.18 -1.20 14.08
N LEU A 92 8.36 -1.75 14.31
CA LEU A 92 9.35 -1.14 15.19
C LEU A 92 9.93 0.14 14.58
N PRO A 93 10.42 1.09 15.40
CA PRO A 93 11.02 2.33 14.90
C PRO A 93 12.10 2.11 13.84
N GLN A 94 12.98 1.11 14.00
CA GLN A 94 14.01 0.79 13.00
C GLN A 94 13.46 0.35 11.63
N ASP A 95 12.23 -0.17 11.60
CA ASP A 95 11.55 -0.73 10.44
C ASP A 95 10.47 0.20 9.90
N LEU A 96 10.40 1.46 10.38
CA LEU A 96 9.54 2.48 9.80
C LEU A 96 10.11 2.95 8.46
N PHE A 97 9.25 3.19 7.48
CA PHE A 97 9.61 3.68 6.15
C PHE A 97 10.53 4.90 6.21
N ALA A 98 10.16 5.89 7.03
CA ALA A 98 10.95 7.12 7.18
C ALA A 98 12.37 6.85 7.72
N ASN A 99 12.50 5.92 8.67
CA ASN A 99 13.77 5.59 9.31
C ASN A 99 14.66 4.72 8.42
N VAL A 100 14.08 3.77 7.68
CA VAL A 100 14.79 3.00 6.65
C VAL A 100 15.26 3.93 5.54
N ARG A 101 14.36 4.79 5.01
CA ARG A 101 14.69 5.75 3.95
C ARG A 101 15.83 6.69 4.36
N ALA A 102 15.82 7.22 5.58
CA ALA A 102 16.85 8.13 6.08
C ALA A 102 18.27 7.49 6.07
N LYS A 103 18.36 6.17 6.22
CA LYS A 103 19.63 5.43 6.24
C LYS A 103 19.97 4.78 4.89
N ALA A 104 19.00 4.67 3.98
CA ALA A 104 19.07 3.85 2.78
C ALA A 104 20.30 4.14 1.90
N ARG A 105 20.68 5.41 1.73
CA ARG A 105 21.84 5.82 0.92
C ARG A 105 23.19 5.35 1.48
N HIS A 106 23.23 5.03 2.76
CA HIS A 106 24.44 4.64 3.48
C HIS A 106 24.40 3.17 3.93
N ASP A 107 23.34 2.44 3.58
CA ASP A 107 23.18 1.04 3.90
C ASP A 107 23.63 0.15 2.72
N PRO A 108 24.83 -0.46 2.77
CA PRO A 108 25.31 -1.34 1.71
C PRO A 108 24.47 -2.62 1.59
N ASN A 109 23.66 -2.95 2.60
CA ASN A 109 22.80 -4.14 2.69
C ASN A 109 21.32 -3.77 2.77
N LEU A 110 20.91 -2.66 2.13
CA LEU A 110 19.52 -2.16 2.15
C LEU A 110 18.48 -3.23 1.79
N ASN A 111 18.76 -4.08 0.80
CA ASN A 111 17.94 -5.24 0.45
C ASN A 111 17.66 -6.15 1.67
N GLU A 112 18.66 -6.44 2.50
CA GLU A 112 18.50 -7.25 3.70
C GLU A 112 17.71 -6.50 4.79
N THR A 113 17.98 -5.19 4.95
CA THR A 113 17.21 -4.32 5.84
C THR A 113 15.72 -4.33 5.49
N LEU A 114 15.38 -4.20 4.20
CA LEU A 114 14.00 -4.26 3.72
C LEU A 114 13.39 -5.65 3.87
N SER A 115 14.10 -6.71 3.48
CA SER A 115 13.63 -8.10 3.70
C SER A 115 13.32 -8.37 5.18
N ARG A 116 14.15 -7.85 6.08
CA ARG A 116 13.94 -7.97 7.53
C ARG A 116 12.74 -7.15 7.99
N ALA A 117 12.59 -5.91 7.51
CA ALA A 117 11.44 -5.06 7.84
C ALA A 117 10.12 -5.73 7.43
N PHE A 118 10.00 -6.20 6.18
CA PHE A 118 8.78 -6.87 5.69
C PHE A 118 8.46 -8.13 6.50
N ARG A 119 9.47 -8.98 6.75
CA ARG A 119 9.28 -10.16 7.59
C ARG A 119 8.84 -9.80 9.01
N ASN A 120 9.42 -8.75 9.61
CA ASN A 120 9.05 -8.31 10.96
C ASN A 120 7.62 -7.77 11.02
N ILE A 121 7.16 -7.08 9.97
CA ILE A 121 5.79 -6.59 9.84
C ILE A 121 4.83 -7.78 9.77
N GLU A 122 5.08 -8.75 8.90
CA GLU A 122 4.23 -9.95 8.80
C GLU A 122 4.25 -10.79 10.08
N ALA A 123 5.43 -10.93 10.70
CA ALA A 123 5.57 -11.67 11.94
C ALA A 123 4.93 -10.97 13.15
N SER A 124 4.63 -9.68 13.05
CA SER A 124 4.07 -8.90 14.15
C SER A 124 2.68 -9.37 14.60
N ALA A 125 1.94 -10.01 13.70
CA ALA A 125 0.58 -10.48 13.90
C ALA A 125 0.49 -12.00 14.14
N ILE A 126 1.62 -12.73 14.22
CA ILE A 126 1.60 -14.19 14.41
C ILE A 126 0.90 -14.52 15.73
N GLY A 127 -0.12 -15.39 15.66
CA GLY A 127 -0.95 -15.79 16.79
C GLY A 127 -2.04 -14.77 17.19
N ALA A 128 -2.14 -13.63 16.51
CA ALA A 128 -3.26 -12.69 16.66
C ALA A 128 -4.39 -13.02 15.67
N GLU A 129 -5.59 -12.46 15.90
CA GLU A 129 -6.74 -12.63 14.99
C GLU A 129 -6.47 -12.11 13.57
N SER A 130 -5.58 -11.13 13.45
CA SER A 130 -5.17 -10.48 12.20
C SER A 130 -4.00 -11.17 11.48
N GLU A 131 -3.52 -12.35 11.94
CA GLU A 131 -2.38 -13.04 11.32
C GLU A 131 -2.60 -13.20 9.81
N ASP A 132 -3.76 -13.75 9.43
CA ASP A 132 -4.11 -14.01 8.03
C ASP A 132 -4.39 -12.73 7.23
N ASP A 133 -4.56 -11.58 7.88
CA ASP A 133 -4.77 -10.30 7.19
C ASP A 133 -3.47 -9.72 6.62
N ILE A 134 -2.32 -9.98 7.28
CA ILE A 134 -1.02 -9.40 6.91
C ILE A 134 -0.05 -10.43 6.31
N LYS A 135 -0.22 -11.71 6.66
CA LYS A 135 0.67 -12.78 6.20
C LYS A 135 0.77 -12.85 4.67
N GLY A 136 1.99 -12.82 4.16
CA GLY A 136 2.30 -12.92 2.74
C GLY A 136 1.96 -11.67 1.91
N LEU A 137 1.59 -10.54 2.52
CA LEU A 137 1.33 -9.29 1.77
C LEU A 137 2.57 -8.74 1.07
N PHE A 138 3.78 -9.08 1.54
CA PHE A 138 5.04 -8.66 0.94
C PHE A 138 5.73 -9.75 0.11
N ASP A 139 5.12 -10.93 -0.08
CA ASP A 139 5.73 -12.06 -0.80
C ASP A 139 6.07 -11.71 -2.26
N ASP A 140 5.28 -10.85 -2.89
CA ASP A 140 5.50 -10.38 -4.27
C ASP A 140 6.62 -9.32 -4.37
N LEU A 141 7.14 -8.82 -3.24
CA LEU A 141 8.16 -7.78 -3.17
C LEU A 141 9.58 -8.36 -2.96
N ASP A 142 10.13 -8.99 -4.00
CA ASP A 142 11.48 -9.57 -3.94
C ASP A 142 12.60 -8.53 -4.10
N VAL A 143 13.03 -7.92 -2.99
CA VAL A 143 14.15 -6.97 -2.97
C VAL A 143 15.52 -7.58 -3.32
N ASN A 144 15.61 -8.91 -3.45
CA ASN A 144 16.82 -9.64 -3.83
C ASN A 144 16.81 -10.09 -5.30
N ASN A 145 15.77 -9.75 -6.06
CA ASN A 145 15.60 -10.20 -7.43
C ASN A 145 16.77 -9.77 -8.34
N SER A 146 17.29 -10.67 -9.16
CA SER A 146 18.37 -10.36 -10.11
C SER A 146 17.95 -9.37 -11.21
N LYS A 147 16.64 -9.23 -11.49
CA LYS A 147 16.08 -8.21 -12.39
C LYS A 147 16.24 -6.78 -11.83
N LEU A 148 16.19 -6.61 -10.50
CA LEU A 148 16.55 -5.32 -9.89
C LEU A 148 18.02 -4.98 -10.13
N GLY A 149 18.89 -5.97 -10.28
CA GLY A 149 20.27 -5.72 -10.63
C GLY A 149 21.14 -6.96 -10.47
N PRO A 150 22.23 -7.05 -11.26
CA PRO A 150 23.11 -8.22 -11.23
C PRO A 150 23.91 -8.34 -9.92
N THR A 151 24.07 -7.25 -9.17
CA THR A 151 24.83 -7.20 -7.91
C THR A 151 24.00 -6.55 -6.80
N VAL A 152 24.31 -6.87 -5.53
CA VAL A 152 23.66 -6.26 -4.35
C VAL A 152 23.74 -4.73 -4.40
N ALA A 153 24.91 -4.18 -4.72
CA ALA A 153 25.09 -2.74 -4.87
C ALA A 153 24.14 -2.11 -5.92
N LYS A 154 23.94 -2.78 -7.08
CA LYS A 154 23.03 -2.29 -8.13
C LYS A 154 21.56 -2.43 -7.75
N ARG A 155 21.19 -3.47 -7.00
CA ARG A 155 19.84 -3.60 -6.43
C ARG A 155 19.59 -2.47 -5.44
N ASN A 156 20.51 -2.25 -4.52
CA ASN A 156 20.40 -1.22 -3.49
C ASN A 156 20.36 0.19 -4.10
N GLU A 157 21.11 0.47 -5.17
CA GLU A 157 21.00 1.73 -5.92
C GLU A 157 19.56 2.00 -6.40
N LYS A 158 18.87 0.96 -6.90
CA LYS A 158 17.48 1.08 -7.38
C LYS A 158 16.47 1.14 -6.24
N LEU A 159 16.68 0.38 -5.16
CA LEU A 159 15.84 0.42 -3.97
C LEU A 159 15.90 1.79 -3.29
N VAL A 160 17.08 2.42 -3.23
CA VAL A 160 17.24 3.81 -2.77
C VAL A 160 16.41 4.76 -3.63
N LYS A 161 16.53 4.68 -4.96
CA LYS A 161 15.75 5.52 -5.89
C LYS A 161 14.25 5.35 -5.68
N LEU A 162 13.80 4.12 -5.47
CA LEU A 162 12.40 3.79 -5.21
C LEU A 162 11.92 4.38 -3.87
N LEU A 163 12.65 4.17 -2.78
CA LEU A 163 12.33 4.74 -1.46
C LEU A 163 12.29 6.27 -1.50
N ASP A 164 13.26 6.91 -2.18
CA ASP A 164 13.30 8.36 -2.29
C ASP A 164 12.13 8.88 -3.12
N ALA A 165 11.88 8.30 -4.29
CA ALA A 165 10.80 8.76 -5.14
C ALA A 165 9.41 8.54 -4.51
N ILE A 166 9.19 7.42 -3.84
CA ILE A 166 7.95 7.18 -3.08
C ILE A 166 7.86 8.11 -1.89
N GLY A 167 8.96 8.34 -1.16
CA GLY A 167 8.95 9.22 0.01
C GLY A 167 8.83 10.72 -0.32
N ASP A 168 9.21 11.14 -1.52
CA ASP A 168 9.06 12.52 -2.01
C ASP A 168 7.65 12.84 -2.50
N LEU A 169 6.77 11.84 -2.64
CA LEU A 169 5.37 12.07 -2.96
C LEU A 169 4.73 12.91 -1.85
N SER A 170 4.24 14.10 -2.24
CA SER A 170 3.49 15.00 -1.38
C SER A 170 2.00 14.66 -1.46
N PHE A 171 1.38 14.38 -0.32
CA PHE A 171 -0.05 14.08 -0.20
C PHE A 171 -0.77 15.21 0.52
N GLY A 172 -0.62 16.44 0.03
CA GLY A 172 -1.38 17.61 0.48
C GLY A 172 -1.36 17.89 1.99
N ASN A 173 -2.29 18.75 2.42
CA ASN A 173 -2.38 19.21 3.82
C ASN A 173 -3.21 18.27 4.73
N GLY A 174 -3.80 17.20 4.20
CA GLY A 174 -4.63 16.23 4.95
C GLY A 174 -3.84 15.11 5.62
N GLY A 175 -2.51 15.12 5.48
CA GLY A 175 -1.66 14.00 5.87
C GLY A 175 -1.80 12.82 4.91
N PHE A 176 -0.84 11.91 4.98
CA PHE A 176 -0.79 10.74 4.11
C PHE A 176 -2.06 9.90 4.24
N THR A 177 -2.58 9.68 5.44
CA THR A 177 -3.71 8.76 5.71
C THR A 177 -5.04 9.13 5.05
N GLU A 178 -5.41 10.42 4.97
CA GLU A 178 -6.69 10.82 4.34
C GLU A 178 -6.62 10.85 2.80
N ASN A 179 -5.45 11.18 2.24
CA ASN A 179 -5.27 11.36 0.79
C ASN A 179 -4.77 10.10 0.06
N THR A 180 -4.32 9.08 0.80
CA THR A 180 -3.69 7.88 0.20
C THR A 180 -4.63 6.79 -0.24
N ILE A 181 -5.85 6.76 0.29
CA ILE A 181 -6.88 5.82 -0.14
C ILE A 181 -7.17 6.00 -1.64
N ASP A 182 -7.41 7.24 -2.06
CA ASP A 182 -7.61 7.58 -3.47
C ASP A 182 -6.28 7.46 -4.26
N ALA A 183 -5.14 7.81 -3.67
CA ALA A 183 -3.85 7.77 -4.35
C ALA A 183 -3.32 6.35 -4.63
N PHE A 184 -3.57 5.36 -3.77
CA PHE A 184 -3.14 3.98 -4.03
C PHE A 184 -3.95 3.35 -5.15
N GLY A 185 -5.27 3.58 -5.17
CA GLY A 185 -6.14 3.19 -6.29
C GLY A 185 -5.70 3.85 -7.60
N ASP A 186 -5.42 5.15 -7.57
CA ASP A 186 -4.89 5.88 -8.73
C ASP A 186 -3.51 5.36 -9.19
N ALA A 187 -2.60 5.08 -8.27
CA ALA A 187 -1.30 4.50 -8.58
C ALA A 187 -1.46 3.14 -9.26
N TYR A 188 -2.33 2.29 -8.71
CA TYR A 188 -2.63 0.98 -9.24
C TYR A 188 -3.18 1.05 -10.66
N GLU A 189 -4.21 1.87 -10.87
CA GLU A 189 -4.81 2.14 -12.18
C GLU A 189 -3.80 2.61 -13.20
N TYR A 190 -2.99 3.59 -12.81
CA TYR A 190 -2.01 4.18 -13.69
C TYR A 190 -0.93 3.17 -14.10
N LEU A 191 -0.44 2.36 -13.15
CA LEU A 191 0.48 1.25 -13.43
C LEU A 191 -0.16 0.25 -14.40
N MET A 192 -1.39 -0.18 -14.15
CA MET A 192 -2.09 -1.13 -15.04
C MET A 192 -2.28 -0.57 -16.45
N GLY A 193 -2.70 0.69 -16.59
CA GLY A 193 -2.83 1.36 -17.89
C GLY A 193 -1.50 1.54 -18.62
N MET A 194 -0.44 1.91 -17.89
CA MET A 194 0.91 2.01 -18.43
C MET A 194 1.37 0.66 -19.01
N TYR A 195 1.05 -0.46 -18.36
CA TYR A 195 1.47 -1.79 -18.82
C TYR A 195 0.58 -2.39 -19.90
N ALA A 196 -0.73 -2.16 -19.86
CA ALA A 196 -1.62 -2.56 -20.94
C ALA A 196 -1.21 -1.92 -22.28
N SER A 197 -0.75 -0.66 -22.25
CA SER A 197 -0.26 0.04 -23.45
C SER A 197 1.14 -0.39 -23.90
N SER A 198 1.99 -0.92 -23.01
CA SER A 198 3.37 -1.32 -23.34
C SER A 198 3.58 -2.81 -23.61
N ALA A 199 2.76 -3.70 -23.04
CA ALA A 199 3.11 -5.12 -22.96
C ALA A 199 2.70 -5.97 -24.17
N GLY A 200 1.73 -5.55 -24.98
CA GLY A 200 1.21 -6.37 -26.11
C GLY A 200 0.71 -7.78 -25.72
N LYS A 201 0.78 -8.14 -24.43
CA LYS A 201 0.36 -9.41 -23.85
C LYS A 201 -1.02 -9.21 -23.26
N SER A 202 -1.99 -9.85 -23.89
CA SER A 202 -3.38 -10.03 -23.42
C SER A 202 -3.43 -11.04 -22.27
N GLY A 203 -2.72 -10.77 -21.18
CA GLY A 203 -2.69 -11.62 -19.99
C GLY A 203 -3.83 -11.30 -19.04
N GLY A 204 -5.06 -11.72 -19.36
CA GLY A 204 -6.17 -12.10 -18.48
C GLY A 204 -6.72 -11.15 -17.39
N GLU A 205 -5.93 -10.28 -16.79
CA GLU A 205 -6.32 -9.42 -15.68
C GLU A 205 -6.81 -8.09 -16.21
N TYR A 206 -8.09 -8.03 -16.54
CA TYR A 206 -8.75 -6.79 -16.90
C TYR A 206 -9.03 -5.99 -15.63
N TYR A 207 -8.34 -4.86 -15.48
CA TYR A 207 -8.76 -3.84 -14.52
C TYR A 207 -10.13 -3.29 -14.94
N THR A 208 -11.09 -3.21 -14.00
CA THR A 208 -12.38 -2.58 -14.28
C THR A 208 -12.26 -1.07 -14.04
N PRO A 209 -12.38 -0.21 -15.07
CA PRO A 209 -12.27 1.24 -14.91
C PRO A 209 -13.20 1.78 -13.83
N GLN A 210 -12.81 2.87 -13.16
CA GLN A 210 -13.56 3.46 -12.05
C GLN A 210 -15.00 3.82 -12.43
N GLU A 211 -15.19 4.36 -13.63
CA GLU A 211 -16.49 4.76 -14.16
C GLU A 211 -17.39 3.55 -14.44
N VAL A 212 -16.80 2.46 -14.94
CA VAL A 212 -17.51 1.19 -15.16
C VAL A 212 -17.89 0.56 -13.83
N SER A 213 -16.96 0.56 -12.87
CA SER A 213 -17.19 0.01 -11.53
C SER A 213 -18.30 0.79 -10.80
N GLU A 214 -18.29 2.12 -10.89
CA GLU A 214 -19.35 2.95 -10.30
C GLU A 214 -20.71 2.72 -10.97
N LEU A 215 -20.75 2.61 -12.30
CA LEU A 215 -21.99 2.30 -13.01
C LEU A 215 -22.57 0.95 -12.57
N LEU A 216 -21.74 -0.09 -12.52
CA LEU A 216 -22.16 -1.43 -12.09
C LEU A 216 -22.69 -1.43 -10.65
N ALA A 217 -21.98 -0.75 -9.72
CA ALA A 217 -22.40 -0.61 -8.34
C ALA A 217 -23.75 0.12 -8.23
N ARG A 218 -23.94 1.23 -8.94
CA ARG A 218 -25.20 1.98 -8.96
C ARG A 218 -26.37 1.15 -9.48
N ILE A 219 -26.16 0.36 -10.55
CA ILE A 219 -27.19 -0.51 -11.12
C ILE A 219 -27.60 -1.62 -10.14
N THR A 220 -26.66 -2.21 -9.39
CA THR A 220 -26.95 -3.32 -8.47
C THR A 220 -27.69 -2.88 -7.20
N VAL A 221 -27.62 -1.60 -6.83
CA VAL A 221 -28.19 -1.06 -5.59
C VAL A 221 -29.31 -0.05 -5.80
N VAL A 222 -29.89 0.03 -7.01
CA VAL A 222 -30.99 0.95 -7.30
C VAL A 222 -32.09 0.87 -6.24
N GLY A 223 -32.45 2.02 -5.66
CA GLY A 223 -33.48 2.14 -4.64
C GLY A 223 -33.07 1.64 -3.25
N LYS A 224 -31.82 1.22 -3.05
CA LYS A 224 -31.29 0.77 -1.76
C LYS A 224 -30.35 1.83 -1.19
N THR A 225 -30.49 2.07 0.11
CA THR A 225 -29.56 2.91 0.88
C THR A 225 -28.50 2.07 1.59
N GLU A 226 -28.80 0.81 1.90
CA GLU A 226 -27.88 -0.17 2.50
C GLU A 226 -28.08 -1.57 1.91
N VAL A 227 -27.07 -2.43 2.07
CA VAL A 227 -27.17 -3.87 1.75
C VAL A 227 -26.54 -4.71 2.87
N ASN A 228 -26.90 -5.99 2.93
CA ASN A 228 -26.29 -6.90 3.91
C ASN A 228 -24.83 -7.23 3.56
N LYS A 229 -24.55 -7.65 2.33
CA LYS A 229 -23.22 -8.07 1.86
C LYS A 229 -23.08 -7.80 0.38
N VAL A 230 -21.84 -7.63 -0.08
CA VAL A 230 -21.49 -7.55 -1.49
C VAL A 230 -20.54 -8.70 -1.79
N TYR A 231 -20.79 -9.44 -2.88
CA TYR A 231 -20.00 -10.59 -3.27
C TYR A 231 -19.50 -10.46 -4.71
N ASP A 232 -18.21 -10.69 -4.92
CA ASP A 232 -17.57 -10.74 -6.23
C ASP A 232 -16.72 -12.02 -6.35
N PRO A 233 -17.13 -13.00 -7.18
CA PRO A 233 -16.44 -14.28 -7.32
C PRO A 233 -15.12 -14.22 -8.10
N ALA A 234 -14.77 -13.08 -8.71
CA ALA A 234 -13.54 -12.86 -9.46
C ALA A 234 -13.09 -11.41 -9.27
N CYS A 235 -12.83 -11.05 -8.02
CA CYS A 235 -12.77 -9.66 -7.59
C CYS A 235 -11.54 -8.89 -8.10
N GLY A 236 -10.55 -9.58 -8.67
CA GLY A 236 -9.31 -8.96 -9.11
C GLY A 236 -8.69 -8.20 -7.95
N SER A 237 -8.37 -6.93 -8.17
CA SER A 237 -7.85 -6.01 -7.15
C SER A 237 -8.84 -5.60 -6.04
N GLY A 238 -10.08 -6.09 -6.03
CA GLY A 238 -11.12 -5.69 -5.07
C GLY A 238 -11.72 -4.28 -5.31
N SER A 239 -11.26 -3.55 -6.33
CA SER A 239 -11.68 -2.17 -6.61
C SER A 239 -13.19 -2.00 -6.80
N LEU A 240 -13.86 -2.96 -7.46
CA LEU A 240 -15.31 -2.93 -7.65
C LEU A 240 -16.06 -3.08 -6.32
N LEU A 241 -15.62 -3.98 -5.44
CA LEU A 241 -16.23 -4.18 -4.13
C LEU A 241 -16.21 -2.86 -3.32
N LEU A 242 -15.07 -2.17 -3.33
CA LEU A 242 -14.89 -0.89 -2.63
C LEU A 242 -15.78 0.24 -3.14
N LYS A 243 -16.27 0.17 -4.40
CA LYS A 243 -17.23 1.15 -4.92
C LYS A 243 -18.56 1.14 -4.18
N PHE A 244 -18.99 -0.01 -3.68
CA PHE A 244 -20.25 -0.10 -2.95
C PHE A 244 -20.21 0.69 -1.64
N ALA A 245 -19.05 0.82 -0.98
CA ALA A 245 -18.87 1.70 0.18
C ALA A 245 -19.13 3.17 -0.15
N LYS A 246 -18.74 3.62 -1.36
CA LYS A 246 -18.94 5.01 -1.81
C LYS A 246 -20.37 5.27 -2.32
N VAL A 247 -21.03 4.26 -2.90
CA VAL A 247 -22.36 4.41 -3.52
C VAL A 247 -23.51 4.22 -2.51
N LEU A 248 -23.32 3.40 -1.48
CA LEU A 248 -24.34 3.11 -0.47
C LEU A 248 -24.16 4.00 0.77
N PRO A 249 -25.01 5.03 0.99
CA PRO A 249 -24.86 5.92 2.14
C PRO A 249 -25.10 5.22 3.49
N GLY A 250 -25.92 4.17 3.52
CA GLY A 250 -26.14 3.30 4.68
C GLY A 250 -25.14 2.13 4.77
N GLY A 251 -24.20 2.05 3.83
CA GLY A 251 -23.09 1.09 3.85
C GLY A 251 -23.46 -0.36 3.58
N VAL A 252 -22.49 -1.24 3.87
CA VAL A 252 -22.55 -2.70 3.71
C VAL A 252 -22.41 -3.35 5.08
N ARG A 253 -23.46 -3.99 5.59
CA ARG A 253 -23.54 -4.37 7.02
C ARG A 253 -22.63 -5.52 7.46
N GLN A 254 -22.47 -6.54 6.62
CA GLN A 254 -21.69 -7.76 6.91
C GLN A 254 -20.33 -7.78 6.19
N GLY A 255 -20.02 -6.74 5.41
CA GLY A 255 -18.76 -6.62 4.69
C GLY A 255 -18.77 -7.11 3.24
N PHE A 256 -17.56 -7.13 2.68
CA PHE A 256 -17.25 -7.48 1.31
C PHE A 256 -16.69 -8.90 1.23
N PHE A 257 -17.14 -9.66 0.23
CA PHE A 257 -16.73 -11.04 0.01
C PHE A 257 -16.17 -11.14 -1.40
N GLY A 258 -14.92 -11.57 -1.53
CA GLY A 258 -14.22 -11.65 -2.81
C GLY A 258 -13.55 -13.01 -2.99
N GLN A 259 -13.48 -13.48 -4.22
CA GLN A 259 -12.60 -14.59 -4.61
C GLN A 259 -11.69 -14.16 -5.75
N GLU A 260 -10.42 -14.52 -5.67
CA GLU A 260 -9.41 -14.27 -6.71
C GLU A 260 -8.52 -15.51 -6.84
N ILE A 261 -8.22 -15.90 -8.07
CA ILE A 261 -7.45 -17.12 -8.37
C ILE A 261 -5.95 -16.85 -8.44
N ASN A 262 -5.56 -15.65 -8.85
CA ASN A 262 -4.16 -15.25 -8.91
C ASN A 262 -3.70 -14.71 -7.54
N LEU A 263 -2.70 -15.35 -6.93
CA LEU A 263 -2.17 -14.97 -5.62
C LEU A 263 -1.64 -13.54 -5.55
N THR A 264 -0.93 -13.06 -6.58
CA THR A 264 -0.42 -11.68 -6.62
C THR A 264 -1.57 -10.67 -6.63
N THR A 265 -2.63 -10.98 -7.39
CA THR A 265 -3.82 -10.11 -7.49
C THR A 265 -4.70 -10.22 -6.25
N TYR A 266 -4.71 -11.37 -5.58
CA TYR A 266 -5.32 -11.58 -4.28
C TYR A 266 -4.64 -10.76 -3.17
N ASN A 267 -3.31 -10.76 -3.10
CA ASN A 267 -2.56 -9.95 -2.14
C ASN A 267 -2.80 -8.46 -2.36
N LEU A 268 -2.85 -8.05 -3.62
CA LEU A 268 -3.26 -6.70 -3.98
C LEU A 268 -4.69 -6.38 -3.53
N ALA A 269 -5.64 -7.30 -3.69
CA ALA A 269 -7.02 -7.10 -3.22
C ALA A 269 -7.07 -6.88 -1.71
N ARG A 270 -6.29 -7.68 -0.95
CA ARG A 270 -6.13 -7.53 0.49
C ARG A 270 -5.52 -6.19 0.86
N ILE A 271 -4.44 -5.77 0.19
CA ILE A 271 -3.84 -4.45 0.37
C ILE A 271 -4.89 -3.36 0.11
N ASN A 272 -5.62 -3.44 -1.01
CA ASN A 272 -6.64 -2.44 -1.35
C ASN A 272 -7.73 -2.36 -0.29
N MET A 273 -8.21 -3.50 0.21
CA MET A 273 -9.19 -3.55 1.31
C MET A 273 -8.62 -3.00 2.61
N PHE A 274 -7.35 -3.26 2.92
CA PHE A 274 -6.67 -2.73 4.09
C PHE A 274 -6.58 -1.20 4.06
N LEU A 275 -6.49 -0.63 2.87
CA LEU A 275 -6.37 0.81 2.64
C LEU A 275 -7.72 1.55 2.65
N HIS A 276 -8.88 0.87 2.61
CA HIS A 276 -10.20 1.48 2.44
C HIS A 276 -11.17 1.14 3.56
#